data_AF-A0A7Y3XYM6-F1
#
_entry.id   AF-A0A7Y3XYM6-F1
#
_cell.length_a   1.000
_cell.length_b   1.000
_cell.length_c   1.000
_cell.angle_alpha   90.00
_cell.angle_beta   90.00
_cell.angle_gamma   90.00
#
_symmetry.space_group_name_H-M   'P 1'
#
loop_
_entity.id
_entity.type
_entity.pdbx_description
1 polymer ?
#
loop_
_entity_poly.entity_id
_entity_poly.type
_entity_poly.pdbx_seq_one_letter_code
_entity_poly.pdbx_strand_id
1 'polypeptide(L)'
;MFGNKSKKAIIATLITSSIFAPSITEISKVGAKAEVVRMPGANRFITAQNVAKQSFGQAENVILVNGLGYADAVSAAPLAKILKAPILLTDASKKPSVDLLETLSKLGTKKVYIIGGEGVVTKTLQEELAKTYAVERIAGNAKDGRYGTNAEVAKRVIEKTGAKGAILVSAQGYADALSVASIAATKGQPVIFANKEEMPKVVKNIASNLEVKAVGGEGVLPYRVLKTVNAERIAKGQDRFETNLKVLDYYKEDLNFSNIYVAAGGDDSKYKFADALVASAVAGKDGAPLVLNGLGTNTENRKLANEYIKDNMTKDAKVTIVGGGASIDAFIESELMGKAQILNLGVEDSKEDSKEDEDKIQDNNKEQVTDGNKDGEDQNKEDNKIVEDKTDKEDKQEVKQGFIGVSKIEASGLKEIKVVFDEKVTKSSAETSIYYEIDGKDLTYDKSDLKLLDDEKTVIITFKEEFKKGTKKRFKVKEGYIQAKNTGYPAQEKEVELIFN
;
A
#
# COMPACT_ATOMS: atom_id res chain seq x y z
N MET A 1 21.40 -82.08 52.60
CA MET A 1 20.62 -81.80 53.84
C MET A 1 20.78 -80.31 54.19
N PHE A 2 19.82 -79.77 54.95
CA PHE A 2 19.81 -78.40 55.53
C PHE A 2 21.09 -78.08 56.33
N GLY A 3 21.52 -76.83 56.57
CA GLY A 3 21.00 -75.51 56.16
C GLY A 3 21.55 -74.36 57.05
N ASN A 4 21.02 -73.14 56.87
CA ASN A 4 21.08 -71.93 57.73
C ASN A 4 22.32 -70.98 57.78
N LYS A 5 22.07 -69.75 57.26
CA LYS A 5 22.29 -68.40 57.84
C LYS A 5 23.65 -67.97 58.44
N SER A 6 24.23 -66.89 57.90
CA SER A 6 24.06 -65.49 58.40
C SER A 6 25.17 -64.50 57.97
N LYS A 7 24.76 -63.32 57.45
CA LYS A 7 25.31 -61.93 57.61
C LYS A 7 26.81 -61.77 58.00
N LYS A 8 27.63 -60.85 57.49
CA LYS A 8 27.51 -59.49 56.87
C LYS A 8 28.93 -59.18 56.26
N ALA A 9 29.26 -58.13 55.49
CA ALA A 9 28.60 -57.00 54.82
C ALA A 9 29.53 -56.52 53.67
N ILE A 10 29.07 -55.62 52.77
CA ILE A 10 29.93 -54.93 51.78
C ILE A 10 29.56 -53.43 51.73
N ILE A 11 30.56 -52.57 51.54
CA ILE A 11 30.51 -51.11 51.59
C ILE A 11 29.95 -50.53 50.28
N ALA A 12 29.18 -49.44 50.38
CA ALA A 12 28.63 -48.72 49.24
C ALA A 12 29.47 -47.49 48.87
N THR A 13 29.64 -47.25 47.56
CA THR A 13 30.14 -45.99 47.01
C THR A 13 29.21 -45.57 45.87
N LEU A 14 28.48 -44.47 46.02
CA LEU A 14 27.66 -43.92 44.95
C LEU A 14 28.52 -43.15 43.94
N ILE A 15 28.29 -43.40 42.65
CA ILE A 15 28.68 -42.51 41.56
C ILE A 15 27.39 -42.16 40.81
N THR A 16 26.89 -40.95 40.98
CA THR A 16 25.71 -40.45 40.27
C THR A 16 26.11 -39.87 38.92
N SER A 17 26.02 -40.67 37.86
CA SER A 17 26.16 -40.18 36.48
C SER A 17 24.83 -39.62 35.98
N SER A 18 24.70 -38.29 35.98
CA SER A 18 23.55 -37.61 35.37
C SER A 18 23.56 -37.78 33.84
N ILE A 19 22.60 -38.54 33.31
CA ILE A 19 22.41 -38.69 31.87
C ILE A 19 21.82 -37.38 31.33
N PHE A 20 22.65 -36.59 30.65
CA PHE A 20 22.19 -35.39 29.95
C PHE A 20 21.52 -35.81 28.64
N ALA A 21 20.22 -36.09 28.69
CA ALA A 21 19.43 -36.29 27.49
C ALA A 21 19.35 -34.94 26.74
N PRO A 22 19.80 -34.85 25.46
CA PRO A 22 19.57 -33.66 24.68
C PRO A 22 18.06 -33.56 24.42
N SER A 23 17.40 -32.59 25.06
CA SER A 23 16.04 -32.22 24.70
C SER A 23 16.02 -31.89 23.22
N ILE A 24 15.36 -32.73 22.42
CA ILE A 24 15.06 -32.41 21.04
C ILE A 24 14.11 -31.22 21.11
N THR A 25 14.65 -30.02 20.92
CA THR A 25 13.80 -28.86 20.61
C THR A 25 13.12 -29.19 19.30
N GLU A 26 11.84 -29.55 19.36
CA GLU A 26 10.98 -29.43 18.20
C GLU A 26 11.17 -28.01 17.69
N ILE A 27 11.75 -27.90 16.49
CA ILE A 27 11.74 -26.65 15.76
C ILE A 27 10.28 -26.47 15.36
N SER A 28 9.50 -25.83 16.24
CA SER A 28 8.15 -25.39 15.96
C SER A 28 8.20 -24.68 14.63
N LYS A 29 7.65 -25.33 13.60
CA LYS A 29 7.62 -24.84 12.24
C LYS A 29 6.79 -23.56 12.29
N VAL A 30 7.47 -22.41 12.42
CA VAL A 30 6.82 -21.11 12.53
C VAL A 30 5.95 -20.99 11.30
N GLY A 31 4.63 -21.09 11.50
CA GLY A 31 3.67 -20.98 10.42
C GLY A 31 3.90 -19.64 9.73
N ALA A 32 3.93 -19.65 8.41
CA ALA A 32 3.97 -18.41 7.66
C ALA A 32 2.78 -17.55 8.10
N LYS A 33 3.06 -16.30 8.47
CA LYS A 33 2.11 -15.37 9.04
C LYS A 33 1.73 -14.34 8.01
N ALA A 34 0.48 -13.87 8.07
CA ALA A 34 0.06 -12.74 7.28
C ALA A 34 0.91 -11.51 7.65
N GLU A 35 1.47 -10.81 6.67
CA GLU A 35 2.29 -9.62 6.88
C GLU A 35 1.92 -8.51 5.90
N VAL A 36 2.04 -7.26 6.35
CA VAL A 36 1.91 -6.06 5.51
C VAL A 36 3.27 -5.39 5.45
N VAL A 37 3.75 -5.13 4.23
CA VAL A 37 5.08 -4.58 3.98
C VAL A 37 4.95 -3.43 2.97
N ARG A 38 5.60 -2.30 3.24
CA ARG A 38 5.66 -1.17 2.30
C ARG A 38 6.99 -1.10 1.57
N MET A 39 6.94 -0.85 0.26
CA MET A 39 8.07 -0.54 -0.61
C MET A 39 7.98 0.92 -1.07
N PRO A 40 8.42 1.90 -0.26
CA PRO A 40 8.36 3.30 -0.61
C PRO A 40 9.60 3.75 -1.41
N GLY A 41 9.49 4.93 -2.02
CA GLY A 41 10.61 5.67 -2.59
C GLY A 41 10.34 7.18 -2.50
N ALA A 42 11.40 7.99 -2.48
CA ALA A 42 11.29 9.46 -2.46
C ALA A 42 10.61 10.03 -3.72
N ASN A 43 10.58 9.25 -4.80
CA ASN A 43 9.84 9.51 -6.03
C ASN A 43 9.65 8.17 -6.80
N ARG A 44 8.84 8.20 -7.86
CA ARG A 44 8.54 7.03 -8.72
C ARG A 44 9.76 6.22 -9.19
N PHE A 45 10.88 6.88 -9.47
CA PHE A 45 12.10 6.24 -9.97
C PHE A 45 12.76 5.44 -8.85
N ILE A 46 12.85 6.02 -7.65
CA ILE A 46 13.34 5.33 -6.45
C ILE A 46 12.39 4.21 -6.02
N THR A 47 11.06 4.39 -6.11
CA THR A 47 10.09 3.30 -5.85
C THR A 47 10.35 2.11 -6.79
N ALA A 48 10.48 2.36 -8.10
CA ALA A 48 10.78 1.32 -9.10
C ALA A 48 12.07 0.55 -8.78
N GLN A 49 13.13 1.29 -8.43
CA GLN A 49 14.41 0.72 -8.05
C GLN A 49 14.33 -0.11 -6.76
N ASN A 50 13.59 0.36 -5.75
CA ASN A 50 13.43 -0.34 -4.48
C ASN A 50 12.62 -1.64 -4.65
N VAL A 51 11.51 -1.61 -5.40
CA VAL A 51 10.75 -2.81 -5.76
C VAL A 51 11.63 -3.80 -6.53
N ALA A 52 12.43 -3.33 -7.49
CA ALA A 52 13.36 -4.19 -8.23
C ALA A 52 14.39 -4.85 -7.31
N LYS A 53 15.08 -4.07 -6.47
CA LYS A 53 16.10 -4.55 -5.52
C LYS A 53 15.52 -5.58 -4.54
N GLN A 54 14.35 -5.32 -3.95
CA GLN A 54 13.75 -6.18 -2.94
C GLN A 54 13.06 -7.43 -3.53
N SER A 55 12.35 -7.27 -4.66
CA SER A 55 11.48 -8.34 -5.19
C SER A 55 12.16 -9.24 -6.20
N PHE A 56 13.27 -8.81 -6.82
CA PHE A 56 14.04 -9.63 -7.76
C PHE A 56 15.38 -10.08 -7.17
N GLY A 57 16.04 -9.24 -6.36
CA GLY A 57 17.37 -9.50 -5.80
C GLY A 57 18.47 -9.42 -6.85
N GLN A 58 18.41 -10.30 -7.86
CA GLN A 58 19.22 -10.26 -9.07
C GLN A 58 18.32 -10.34 -10.32
N ALA A 59 18.69 -9.65 -11.38
CA ALA A 59 17.98 -9.65 -12.66
C ALA A 59 18.95 -9.38 -13.82
N GLU A 60 19.27 -10.41 -14.60
CA GLU A 60 20.13 -10.28 -15.79
C GLU A 60 19.51 -9.39 -16.87
N ASN A 61 18.18 -9.38 -16.95
CA ASN A 61 17.40 -8.53 -17.84
C ASN A 61 16.70 -7.44 -17.02
N VAL A 62 16.68 -6.21 -17.52
CA VAL A 62 15.87 -5.11 -16.98
C VAL A 62 15.07 -4.48 -18.10
N ILE A 63 13.80 -4.16 -17.85
CA ILE A 63 12.99 -3.35 -18.76
C ILE A 63 13.08 -1.88 -18.30
N LEU A 64 13.35 -0.98 -19.24
CA LEU A 64 13.43 0.46 -18.99
C LEU A 64 12.36 1.20 -19.83
N VAL A 65 11.52 1.97 -19.15
CA VAL A 65 10.39 2.69 -19.77
C VAL A 65 10.34 4.14 -19.27
N ASN A 66 9.69 5.03 -20.02
CA ASN A 66 9.46 6.39 -19.57
C ASN A 66 8.41 6.42 -18.44
N GLY A 67 8.82 6.81 -17.23
CA GLY A 67 7.96 6.86 -16.04
C GLY A 67 6.92 7.98 -15.99
N LEU A 68 6.85 8.82 -17.03
CA LEU A 68 5.84 9.87 -17.20
C LEU A 68 4.69 9.45 -18.14
N GLY A 69 4.78 8.26 -18.75
CA GLY A 69 3.72 7.65 -19.56
C GLY A 69 3.40 6.23 -19.10
N TYR A 70 2.16 5.79 -19.29
CA TYR A 70 1.72 4.44 -18.87
C TYR A 70 1.79 3.39 -19.98
N ALA A 71 1.60 3.80 -21.24
CA ALA A 71 1.27 2.89 -22.34
C ALA A 71 2.37 1.85 -22.61
N ASP A 72 3.62 2.29 -22.64
CA ASP A 72 4.79 1.43 -22.87
C ASP A 72 5.03 0.49 -21.68
N ALA A 73 4.83 0.98 -20.46
CA ALA A 73 4.99 0.21 -19.22
C ALA A 73 3.93 -0.89 -19.04
N VAL A 74 2.64 -0.57 -19.29
CA VAL A 74 1.56 -1.58 -19.28
C VAL A 74 1.80 -2.63 -20.35
N SER A 75 2.15 -2.22 -21.58
CA SER A 75 2.47 -3.15 -22.66
C SER A 75 3.60 -4.09 -22.27
N ALA A 76 4.57 -3.59 -21.51
CA ALA A 76 5.76 -4.34 -21.10
C ALA A 76 5.54 -5.33 -19.95
N ALA A 77 4.49 -5.22 -19.13
CA ALA A 77 4.31 -6.07 -17.95
C ALA A 77 4.35 -7.59 -18.26
N PRO A 78 3.70 -8.11 -19.33
CA PRO A 78 3.82 -9.52 -19.69
C PRO A 78 5.23 -9.90 -20.17
N LEU A 79 5.88 -9.01 -20.92
CA LEU A 79 7.27 -9.22 -21.36
C LEU A 79 8.24 -9.20 -20.17
N ALA A 80 7.98 -8.39 -19.14
CA ALA A 80 8.75 -8.32 -17.91
C ALA A 80 8.77 -9.68 -17.19
N LYS A 81 7.61 -10.32 -17.02
CA LYS A 81 7.52 -11.68 -16.46
C LYS A 81 8.32 -12.68 -17.29
N ILE A 82 8.14 -12.70 -18.61
CA ILE A 82 8.79 -13.66 -19.51
C ILE A 82 10.32 -13.51 -19.47
N LEU A 83 10.83 -12.28 -19.38
CA LEU A 83 12.27 -12.00 -19.28
C LEU A 83 12.82 -12.11 -17.86
N LYS A 84 11.97 -12.37 -16.85
CA LYS A 84 12.27 -12.28 -15.41
C LYS A 84 12.89 -10.93 -15.02
N ALA A 85 12.41 -9.86 -15.64
CA ALA A 85 12.96 -8.52 -15.57
C ALA A 85 12.08 -7.59 -14.71
N PRO A 86 12.64 -6.78 -13.81
CA PRO A 86 11.90 -5.65 -13.24
C PRO A 86 11.69 -4.57 -14.30
N ILE A 87 10.60 -3.80 -14.13
CA ILE A 87 10.41 -2.54 -14.86
C ILE A 87 11.02 -1.42 -14.03
N LEU A 88 12.08 -0.81 -14.55
CA LEU A 88 12.64 0.44 -14.05
C LEU A 88 12.13 1.62 -14.88
N LEU A 89 12.07 2.78 -14.24
CA LEU A 89 11.60 4.02 -14.84
C LEU A 89 12.78 4.93 -15.18
N THR A 90 12.69 5.62 -16.31
CA THR A 90 13.53 6.77 -16.66
C THR A 90 12.66 7.94 -17.10
N ASP A 91 13.22 9.12 -17.22
CA ASP A 91 12.62 10.27 -17.88
C ASP A 91 13.18 10.41 -19.31
N ALA A 92 12.83 11.49 -20.01
CA ALA A 92 13.39 11.81 -21.32
C ALA A 92 14.79 12.48 -21.24
N SER A 93 15.58 12.19 -20.19
CA SER A 93 16.94 12.71 -20.06
C SER A 93 17.89 12.09 -21.09
N LYS A 94 19.07 12.71 -21.22
CA LYS A 94 20.15 12.26 -22.13
C LYS A 94 21.16 11.33 -21.45
N LYS A 95 21.05 11.10 -20.14
CA LYS A 95 21.99 10.31 -19.34
C LYS A 95 21.22 9.55 -18.26
N PRO A 96 21.53 8.26 -18.00
CA PRO A 96 20.95 7.56 -16.86
C PRO A 96 21.36 8.24 -15.54
N SER A 97 20.46 8.24 -14.54
CA SER A 97 20.78 8.76 -13.21
C SER A 97 21.77 7.84 -12.47
N VAL A 98 22.44 8.38 -11.45
CA VAL A 98 23.37 7.62 -10.61
C VAL A 98 22.63 6.46 -9.93
N ASP A 99 21.44 6.69 -9.36
CA ASP A 99 20.64 5.65 -8.69
C ASP A 99 20.19 4.54 -9.66
N LEU A 100 19.93 4.88 -10.93
CA LEU A 100 19.60 3.91 -11.97
C LEU A 100 20.82 3.03 -12.29
N LEU A 101 22.00 3.63 -12.50
CA LEU A 101 23.25 2.89 -12.75
C LEU A 101 23.63 2.00 -11.56
N GLU A 102 23.49 2.51 -10.34
CA GLU A 102 23.70 1.73 -9.11
C GLU A 102 22.74 0.55 -9.02
N THR A 103 21.45 0.77 -9.33
CA THR A 103 20.44 -0.29 -9.28
C THR A 103 20.70 -1.36 -10.34
N LEU A 104 21.04 -0.99 -11.58
CA LEU A 104 21.42 -1.93 -12.64
C LEU A 104 22.64 -2.77 -12.24
N SER A 105 23.65 -2.14 -11.63
CA SER A 105 24.84 -2.82 -11.11
C SER A 105 24.50 -3.80 -9.97
N LYS A 106 23.72 -3.36 -8.97
CA LYS A 106 23.29 -4.19 -7.82
C LYS A 106 22.45 -5.39 -8.23
N LEU A 107 21.63 -5.26 -9.28
CA LEU A 107 20.85 -6.37 -9.85
C LEU A 107 21.71 -7.35 -10.66
N GLY A 108 22.97 -7.05 -10.96
CA GLY A 108 23.79 -7.85 -11.86
C GLY A 108 23.28 -7.81 -13.31
N THR A 109 22.71 -6.69 -13.74
CA THR A 109 22.09 -6.56 -15.07
C THR A 109 23.11 -6.76 -16.18
N LYS A 110 22.75 -7.59 -17.16
CA LYS A 110 23.51 -7.83 -18.39
C LYS A 110 22.87 -7.14 -19.59
N LYS A 111 21.54 -7.08 -19.62
CA LYS A 111 20.76 -6.54 -20.75
C LYS A 111 19.63 -5.62 -20.31
N VAL A 112 19.56 -4.45 -20.94
CA VAL A 112 18.46 -3.49 -20.79
C VAL A 112 17.58 -3.52 -22.04
N TYR A 113 16.28 -3.69 -21.84
CA TYR A 113 15.26 -3.60 -22.87
C TYR A 113 14.53 -2.26 -22.74
N ILE A 114 14.81 -1.33 -23.65
CA ILE A 114 14.11 -0.04 -23.71
C ILE A 114 12.79 -0.24 -24.45
N ILE A 115 11.66 0.06 -23.81
CA ILE A 115 10.35 0.03 -24.45
C ILE A 115 9.92 1.48 -24.74
N GLY A 116 9.57 1.75 -26.00
CA GLY A 116 9.20 3.07 -26.48
C GLY A 116 10.25 3.72 -27.40
N GLY A 117 9.79 4.65 -28.22
CA GLY A 117 10.61 5.34 -29.23
C GLY A 117 11.59 6.37 -28.65
N GLU A 118 12.47 6.90 -29.51
CA GLU A 118 13.51 7.86 -29.10
C GLU A 118 12.96 9.16 -28.49
N GLY A 119 11.71 9.52 -28.81
CA GLY A 119 11.03 10.70 -28.23
C GLY A 119 10.59 10.53 -26.77
N VAL A 120 10.58 9.32 -26.21
CA VAL A 120 10.24 9.06 -24.80
C VAL A 120 11.42 8.50 -24.00
N VAL A 121 12.32 7.74 -24.61
CA VAL A 121 13.60 7.34 -24.00
C VAL A 121 14.70 7.66 -25.00
N THR A 122 15.54 8.65 -24.73
CA THR A 122 16.41 9.24 -25.77
C THR A 122 17.42 8.25 -26.34
N LYS A 123 17.83 8.48 -27.59
CA LYS A 123 18.93 7.72 -28.21
C LYS A 123 20.24 7.87 -27.44
N THR A 124 20.54 9.08 -26.97
CA THR A 124 21.74 9.35 -26.16
C THR A 124 21.74 8.55 -24.85
N LEU A 125 20.60 8.43 -24.16
CA LEU A 125 20.52 7.59 -22.96
C LEU A 125 20.76 6.12 -23.27
N GLN A 126 20.25 5.61 -24.40
CA GLN A 126 20.55 4.27 -24.90
C GLN A 126 22.05 4.08 -25.18
N GLU A 127 22.69 5.04 -25.85
CA GLU A 127 24.13 5.03 -26.17
C GLU A 127 25.00 5.08 -24.91
N GLU A 128 24.60 5.83 -23.88
CA GLU A 128 25.27 5.84 -22.57
C GLU A 128 25.15 4.49 -21.85
N LEU A 129 23.97 3.87 -21.83
CA LEU A 129 23.79 2.52 -21.25
C LEU A 129 24.56 1.44 -22.03
N ALA A 130 24.66 1.57 -23.36
CA ALA A 130 25.34 0.61 -24.23
C ALA A 130 26.87 0.54 -24.04
N LYS A 131 27.46 1.47 -23.27
CA LYS A 131 28.89 1.42 -22.87
C LYS A 131 29.18 0.31 -21.85
N THR A 132 28.15 -0.17 -21.13
CA THR A 132 28.28 -1.15 -20.03
C THR A 132 27.37 -2.35 -20.19
N TYR A 133 26.17 -2.17 -20.73
CA TYR A 133 25.13 -3.20 -20.84
C TYR A 133 24.81 -3.51 -22.31
N ALA A 134 24.34 -4.72 -22.61
CA ALA A 134 23.66 -4.96 -23.87
C ALA A 134 22.33 -4.18 -23.88
N VAL A 135 22.00 -3.45 -24.95
CA VAL A 135 20.75 -2.67 -25.01
C VAL A 135 19.96 -3.03 -26.27
N GLU A 136 18.69 -3.42 -26.08
CA GLU A 136 17.72 -3.65 -27.15
C GLU A 136 16.57 -2.64 -27.00
N ARG A 137 16.14 -2.00 -28.10
CA ARG A 137 14.95 -1.15 -28.10
C ARG A 137 13.80 -1.87 -28.78
N ILE A 138 12.64 -1.93 -28.12
CA ILE A 138 11.38 -2.41 -28.68
C ILE A 138 10.46 -1.20 -28.82
N ALA A 139 10.25 -0.78 -30.06
CA ALA A 139 9.38 0.34 -30.43
C ALA A 139 8.82 0.09 -31.83
N GLY A 140 7.56 0.47 -32.06
CA GLY A 140 6.97 0.45 -33.41
C GLY A 140 7.35 1.69 -34.21
N ASN A 141 6.72 1.84 -35.38
CA ASN A 141 6.89 3.05 -36.19
C ASN A 141 6.38 4.29 -35.43
N ALA A 142 7.16 5.38 -35.45
CA ALA A 142 6.81 6.62 -34.77
C ALA A 142 5.44 7.18 -35.19
N LYS A 143 4.99 6.91 -36.43
CA LYS A 143 3.66 7.31 -36.95
C LYS A 143 2.49 6.62 -36.24
N ASP A 144 2.69 5.40 -35.74
CA ASP A 144 1.68 4.62 -35.02
C ASP A 144 1.70 4.92 -33.50
N GLY A 145 2.68 5.71 -33.04
CA GLY A 145 2.83 6.13 -31.64
C GLY A 145 2.78 4.96 -30.66
N ARG A 146 1.98 5.09 -29.60
CA ARG A 146 1.81 4.06 -28.55
C ARG A 146 1.25 2.74 -29.09
N TYR A 147 0.48 2.75 -30.17
CA TYR A 147 -0.09 1.55 -30.77
C TYR A 147 0.96 0.74 -31.53
N GLY A 148 1.94 1.42 -32.14
CA GLY A 148 3.11 0.78 -32.74
C GLY A 148 3.96 0.05 -31.71
N THR A 149 4.37 0.73 -30.61
CA THR A 149 5.12 0.08 -29.52
C THR A 149 4.33 -1.07 -28.91
N ASN A 150 3.03 -0.88 -28.64
CA ASN A 150 2.17 -1.94 -28.13
C ASN A 150 2.12 -3.17 -29.05
N ALA A 151 2.00 -2.99 -30.37
CA ALA A 151 1.99 -4.09 -31.32
C ALA A 151 3.32 -4.88 -31.35
N GLU A 152 4.47 -4.20 -31.32
CA GLU A 152 5.78 -4.88 -31.30
C GLU A 152 6.03 -5.63 -29.98
N VAL A 153 5.63 -5.05 -28.83
CA VAL A 153 5.71 -5.75 -27.54
C VAL A 153 4.75 -6.94 -27.49
N ALA A 154 3.50 -6.77 -27.97
CA ALA A 154 2.52 -7.85 -28.03
C ALA A 154 3.00 -9.01 -28.91
N LYS A 155 3.55 -8.71 -30.08
CA LYS A 155 4.21 -9.69 -30.95
C LYS A 155 5.33 -10.43 -30.20
N ARG A 156 6.20 -9.72 -29.48
CA ARG A 156 7.30 -10.34 -28.71
C ARG A 156 6.82 -11.26 -27.58
N VAL A 157 5.68 -10.93 -26.96
CA VAL A 157 5.00 -11.78 -25.97
C VAL A 157 4.47 -13.05 -26.63
N ILE A 158 3.73 -12.92 -27.74
CA ILE A 158 3.16 -14.06 -28.49
C ILE A 158 4.27 -15.00 -29.01
N GLU A 159 5.33 -14.45 -29.59
CA GLU A 159 6.50 -15.22 -30.06
C GLU A 159 7.16 -16.07 -28.96
N LYS A 160 7.13 -15.59 -27.71
CA LYS A 160 7.80 -16.24 -26.57
C LYS A 160 6.92 -17.19 -25.77
N THR A 161 5.60 -17.03 -25.84
CA THR A 161 4.62 -17.80 -25.05
C THR A 161 3.73 -18.71 -25.89
N GLY A 162 3.63 -18.47 -27.20
CA GLY A 162 2.64 -19.10 -28.06
C GLY A 162 1.19 -18.65 -27.78
N ALA A 163 1.01 -17.52 -27.08
CA ALA A 163 -0.28 -17.04 -26.59
C ALA A 163 -1.40 -17.12 -27.63
N LYS A 164 -2.55 -17.64 -27.21
CA LYS A 164 -3.78 -17.78 -28.01
C LYS A 164 -4.85 -16.74 -27.69
N GLY A 165 -4.64 -15.94 -26.66
CA GLY A 165 -5.54 -14.85 -26.28
C GLY A 165 -4.77 -13.58 -25.95
N ALA A 166 -5.51 -12.46 -25.87
CA ALA A 166 -5.00 -11.14 -25.54
C ALA A 166 -6.03 -10.35 -24.72
N ILE A 167 -5.56 -9.38 -23.93
CA ILE A 167 -6.43 -8.48 -23.17
C ILE A 167 -6.41 -7.09 -23.81
N LEU A 168 -7.56 -6.67 -24.34
CA LEU A 168 -7.78 -5.39 -25.01
C LEU A 168 -8.23 -4.32 -24.02
N VAL A 169 -7.54 -3.18 -24.02
CA VAL A 169 -7.89 -1.98 -23.24
C VAL A 169 -7.82 -0.72 -24.12
N SER A 170 -8.47 0.35 -23.67
CA SER A 170 -8.30 1.66 -24.30
C SER A 170 -6.92 2.23 -23.98
N ALA A 171 -6.27 2.85 -24.97
CA ALA A 171 -5.06 3.64 -24.75
C ALA A 171 -5.34 5.16 -24.73
N GLN A 172 -6.60 5.55 -24.50
CA GLN A 172 -7.00 6.94 -24.21
C GLN A 172 -7.07 7.24 -22.70
N GLY A 173 -7.14 6.21 -21.84
CA GLY A 173 -7.07 6.29 -20.39
C GLY A 173 -6.24 5.12 -19.83
N TYR A 174 -5.70 5.27 -18.61
CA TYR A 174 -4.79 4.27 -18.04
C TYR A 174 -5.46 3.32 -17.02
N ALA A 175 -6.66 3.66 -16.55
CA ALA A 175 -7.44 2.91 -15.56
C ALA A 175 -7.57 1.41 -15.88
N ASP A 176 -8.21 1.10 -17.01
CA ASP A 176 -8.42 -0.28 -17.49
C ASP A 176 -7.08 -0.97 -17.75
N ALA A 177 -6.10 -0.21 -18.25
CA ALA A 177 -4.78 -0.69 -18.61
C ALA A 177 -3.94 -1.12 -17.39
N LEU A 178 -4.00 -0.39 -16.28
CA LEU A 178 -3.41 -0.81 -15.00
C LEU A 178 -4.07 -2.09 -14.48
N SER A 179 -5.40 -2.15 -14.56
CA SER A 179 -6.21 -3.24 -14.01
C SER A 179 -5.87 -4.60 -14.62
N VAL A 180 -5.42 -4.64 -15.87
CA VAL A 180 -5.10 -5.89 -16.60
C VAL A 180 -3.62 -6.20 -16.69
N ALA A 181 -2.72 -5.29 -16.31
CA ALA A 181 -1.28 -5.43 -16.57
C ALA A 181 -0.67 -6.63 -15.85
N SER A 182 -1.00 -6.83 -14.56
CA SER A 182 -0.60 -8.01 -13.80
C SER A 182 -1.28 -9.27 -14.29
N ILE A 183 -2.58 -9.22 -14.64
CA ILE A 183 -3.33 -10.37 -15.18
C ILE A 183 -2.73 -10.89 -16.49
N ALA A 184 -2.50 -10.00 -17.46
CA ALA A 184 -1.93 -10.33 -18.75
C ALA A 184 -0.54 -10.97 -18.58
N ALA A 185 0.27 -10.43 -17.65
CA ALA A 185 1.52 -11.05 -17.25
C ALA A 185 1.32 -12.42 -16.60
N THR A 186 0.39 -12.56 -15.65
CA THR A 186 0.05 -13.82 -14.98
C THR A 186 -0.25 -14.92 -16.01
N LYS A 187 -1.14 -14.64 -16.97
CA LYS A 187 -1.59 -15.55 -18.02
C LYS A 187 -0.63 -15.68 -19.22
N GLY A 188 0.47 -14.94 -19.26
CA GLY A 188 1.43 -14.93 -20.38
C GLY A 188 0.85 -14.38 -21.68
N GLN A 189 -0.17 -13.52 -21.60
CA GLN A 189 -0.87 -12.93 -22.74
C GLN A 189 -0.44 -11.48 -22.97
N PRO A 190 -0.46 -10.95 -24.21
CA PRO A 190 -0.21 -9.55 -24.46
C PRO A 190 -1.40 -8.68 -24.01
N VAL A 191 -1.08 -7.49 -23.47
CA VAL A 191 -2.04 -6.38 -23.46
C VAL A 191 -2.01 -5.72 -24.83
N ILE A 192 -3.19 -5.52 -25.45
CA ILE A 192 -3.33 -4.86 -26.75
C ILE A 192 -4.19 -3.60 -26.64
N PHE A 193 -3.91 -2.61 -27.48
CA PHE A 193 -4.51 -1.27 -27.38
C PHE A 193 -5.42 -0.90 -28.55
N ALA A 194 -6.57 -0.32 -28.22
CA ALA A 194 -7.45 0.40 -29.14
C ALA A 194 -7.75 1.82 -28.64
N ASN A 195 -8.59 2.54 -29.37
CA ASN A 195 -9.20 3.80 -28.93
C ASN A 195 -10.72 3.76 -29.15
N LYS A 196 -11.44 4.82 -28.74
CA LYS A 196 -12.90 4.88 -28.93
C LYS A 196 -13.32 5.00 -30.39
N GLU A 197 -12.41 5.38 -31.29
CA GLU A 197 -12.65 5.53 -32.71
C GLU A 197 -12.56 4.19 -33.47
N GLU A 198 -11.48 3.43 -33.26
CA GLU A 198 -11.12 2.22 -33.99
C GLU A 198 -10.11 1.32 -33.24
N MET A 199 -9.85 0.14 -33.81
CA MET A 199 -8.70 -0.70 -33.49
C MET A 199 -7.61 -0.45 -34.55
N PRO A 200 -6.51 0.26 -34.23
CA PRO A 200 -5.50 0.66 -35.22
C PRO A 200 -4.92 -0.55 -35.97
N LYS A 201 -4.71 -0.40 -37.28
CA LYS A 201 -4.36 -1.52 -38.18
C LYS A 201 -3.17 -2.36 -37.69
N VAL A 202 -2.14 -1.72 -37.12
CA VAL A 202 -0.96 -2.42 -36.58
C VAL A 202 -1.31 -3.37 -35.43
N VAL A 203 -2.21 -2.98 -34.53
CA VAL A 203 -2.66 -3.82 -33.41
C VAL A 203 -3.70 -4.84 -33.88
N LYS A 204 -4.60 -4.44 -34.80
CA LYS A 204 -5.59 -5.34 -35.40
C LYS A 204 -4.94 -6.55 -36.05
N ASN A 205 -3.84 -6.35 -36.79
CA ASN A 205 -3.10 -7.44 -37.44
C ASN A 205 -2.57 -8.48 -36.43
N ILE A 206 -2.17 -8.06 -35.22
CA ILE A 206 -1.74 -8.97 -34.14
C ILE A 206 -2.93 -9.71 -33.55
N ALA A 207 -4.07 -9.02 -33.38
CA ALA A 207 -5.27 -9.56 -32.75
C ALA A 207 -6.05 -10.59 -33.59
N SER A 208 -5.91 -10.59 -34.93
CA SER A 208 -6.73 -11.39 -35.86
C SER A 208 -6.81 -12.91 -35.59
N ASN A 209 -5.83 -13.48 -34.89
CA ASN A 209 -5.75 -14.91 -34.59
C ASN A 209 -5.79 -15.21 -33.07
N LEU A 210 -6.26 -14.26 -32.26
CA LEU A 210 -6.30 -14.35 -30.80
C LEU A 210 -7.73 -14.31 -30.28
N GLU A 211 -8.00 -15.03 -29.20
CA GLU A 211 -9.18 -14.82 -28.37
C GLU A 211 -9.00 -13.51 -27.59
N VAL A 212 -9.76 -12.47 -27.94
CA VAL A 212 -9.62 -11.16 -27.31
C VAL A 212 -10.66 -10.99 -26.20
N LYS A 213 -10.20 -10.88 -24.95
CA LYS A 213 -11.01 -10.35 -23.84
C LYS A 213 -10.82 -8.83 -23.77
N ALA A 214 -11.83 -8.07 -23.39
CA ALA A 214 -11.78 -6.61 -23.31
C ALA A 214 -12.20 -6.07 -21.95
N VAL A 215 -11.50 -5.04 -21.48
CA VAL A 215 -11.75 -4.36 -20.20
C VAL A 215 -11.92 -2.86 -20.45
N GLY A 216 -12.92 -2.28 -19.79
CA GLY A 216 -13.27 -0.86 -19.89
C GLY A 216 -14.71 -0.64 -20.36
N GLY A 217 -15.22 0.58 -20.18
CA GLY A 217 -16.59 0.96 -20.56
C GLY A 217 -16.82 1.22 -22.06
N GLU A 218 -18.09 1.30 -22.47
CA GLU A 218 -18.47 1.68 -23.85
C GLU A 218 -17.93 3.07 -24.25
N GLY A 219 -17.75 3.99 -23.30
CA GLY A 219 -17.23 5.33 -23.58
C GLY A 219 -15.76 5.39 -24.03
N VAL A 220 -14.97 4.35 -23.73
CA VAL A 220 -13.53 4.27 -24.06
C VAL A 220 -13.18 3.11 -25.00
N LEU A 221 -14.02 2.08 -25.03
CA LEU A 221 -14.00 0.97 -26.00
C LEU A 221 -15.43 0.64 -26.45
N PRO A 222 -16.02 1.38 -27.41
CA PRO A 222 -17.37 1.09 -27.90
C PRO A 222 -17.49 -0.30 -28.56
N TYR A 223 -18.66 -0.90 -28.52
CA TYR A 223 -18.95 -2.21 -29.16
C TYR A 223 -18.50 -2.29 -30.63
N ARG A 224 -18.62 -1.20 -31.40
CA ARG A 224 -18.14 -1.14 -32.80
C ARG A 224 -16.63 -1.40 -32.94
N VAL A 225 -15.83 -1.08 -31.92
CA VAL A 225 -14.38 -1.33 -31.87
C VAL A 225 -14.14 -2.80 -31.52
N LEU A 226 -14.80 -3.31 -30.48
CA LEU A 226 -14.69 -4.72 -30.06
C LEU A 226 -15.05 -5.69 -31.19
N LYS A 227 -16.13 -5.41 -31.92
CA LYS A 227 -16.58 -6.21 -33.07
C LYS A 227 -15.54 -6.31 -34.19
N THR A 228 -14.56 -5.40 -34.28
CA THR A 228 -13.52 -5.49 -35.33
C THR A 228 -12.56 -6.67 -35.17
N VAL A 229 -12.49 -7.25 -33.97
CA VAL A 229 -11.63 -8.38 -33.57
C VAL A 229 -12.40 -9.43 -32.74
N ASN A 230 -13.74 -9.41 -32.80
CA ASN A 230 -14.64 -10.28 -32.01
C ASN A 230 -14.35 -10.30 -30.50
N ALA A 231 -13.97 -9.16 -29.92
CA ALA A 231 -13.60 -9.09 -28.51
C ALA A 231 -14.80 -9.20 -27.56
N GLU A 232 -14.67 -10.03 -26.52
CA GLU A 232 -15.65 -10.19 -25.44
C GLU A 232 -15.34 -9.22 -24.29
N ARG A 233 -16.28 -8.35 -23.90
CA ARG A 233 -16.09 -7.46 -22.75
C ARG A 233 -16.33 -8.22 -21.44
N ILE A 234 -15.28 -8.43 -20.66
CA ILE A 234 -15.33 -9.19 -19.41
C ILE A 234 -15.56 -8.32 -18.16
N ALA A 235 -15.11 -7.06 -18.18
CA ALA A 235 -15.20 -6.17 -17.02
C ALA A 235 -15.35 -4.69 -17.41
N LYS A 236 -16.13 -3.96 -16.60
CA LYS A 236 -16.27 -2.49 -16.61
C LYS A 236 -16.81 -2.00 -15.26
N GLY A 237 -16.26 -0.90 -14.75
CA GLY A 237 -16.81 -0.11 -13.65
C GLY A 237 -17.22 1.30 -14.11
N GLN A 238 -17.78 2.07 -13.19
CA GLN A 238 -17.96 3.53 -13.31
C GLN A 238 -16.60 4.25 -13.27
N ASP A 239 -15.65 3.70 -12.52
CA ASP A 239 -14.28 4.20 -12.45
C ASP A 239 -13.22 3.07 -12.48
N ARG A 240 -11.98 3.48 -12.23
CA ARG A 240 -10.76 2.64 -12.29
C ARG A 240 -10.66 1.63 -11.16
N PHE A 241 -11.20 1.92 -9.99
CA PHE A 241 -11.13 1.08 -8.80
C PHE A 241 -12.18 -0.03 -8.91
N GLU A 242 -13.42 0.34 -9.28
CA GLU A 242 -14.47 -0.64 -9.56
C GLU A 242 -14.12 -1.53 -10.77
N THR A 243 -13.51 -0.97 -11.83
CA THR A 243 -12.99 -1.80 -12.93
C THR A 243 -11.90 -2.75 -12.45
N ASN A 244 -10.97 -2.30 -11.61
CA ASN A 244 -9.91 -3.14 -11.08
C ASN A 244 -10.47 -4.32 -10.29
N LEU A 245 -11.34 -4.09 -9.31
CA LEU A 245 -11.93 -5.18 -8.51
C LEU A 245 -12.68 -6.19 -9.39
N LYS A 246 -13.49 -5.74 -10.36
CA LYS A 246 -14.20 -6.61 -11.31
C LYS A 246 -13.26 -7.44 -12.21
N VAL A 247 -12.09 -6.91 -12.57
CA VAL A 247 -11.07 -7.68 -13.30
C VAL A 247 -10.44 -8.73 -12.39
N LEU A 248 -10.14 -8.39 -11.15
CA LEU A 248 -9.56 -9.35 -10.20
C LEU A 248 -10.55 -10.47 -9.84
N ASP A 249 -11.85 -10.17 -9.68
CA ASP A 249 -12.91 -11.17 -9.49
C ASP A 249 -13.07 -12.10 -10.70
N TYR A 250 -13.09 -11.56 -11.93
CA TYR A 250 -13.20 -12.38 -13.14
C TYR A 250 -12.03 -13.38 -13.29
N TYR A 251 -10.84 -13.00 -12.84
CA TYR A 251 -9.63 -13.81 -12.90
C TYR A 251 -9.23 -14.41 -11.53
N LYS A 252 -10.14 -14.47 -10.56
CA LYS A 252 -9.84 -14.86 -9.17
C LYS A 252 -9.14 -16.22 -9.06
N GLU A 253 -9.60 -17.20 -9.81
CA GLU A 253 -9.04 -18.56 -9.83
C GLU A 253 -7.65 -18.66 -10.52
N ASP A 254 -7.24 -17.63 -11.28
CA ASP A 254 -5.89 -17.53 -11.85
C ASP A 254 -4.88 -16.88 -10.90
N LEU A 255 -5.30 -16.39 -9.72
CA LEU A 255 -4.52 -15.49 -8.87
C LEU A 255 -4.07 -16.11 -7.55
N ASN A 256 -2.81 -15.86 -7.21
CA ASN A 256 -2.16 -16.31 -5.98
C ASN A 256 -2.33 -15.27 -4.86
N PHE A 257 -3.37 -15.43 -4.02
CA PHE A 257 -3.66 -14.51 -2.91
C PHE A 257 -2.73 -14.65 -1.69
N SER A 258 -1.79 -15.60 -1.66
CA SER A 258 -0.69 -15.58 -0.66
C SER A 258 0.30 -14.43 -0.90
N ASN A 259 0.19 -13.70 -2.03
CA ASN A 259 0.83 -12.40 -2.23
C ASN A 259 -0.22 -11.44 -2.78
N ILE A 260 -0.34 -10.23 -2.22
CA ILE A 260 -1.28 -9.21 -2.70
C ILE A 260 -0.52 -7.91 -2.86
N TYR A 261 -0.56 -7.29 -4.04
CA TYR A 261 0.06 -5.98 -4.25
C TYR A 261 -0.97 -4.87 -4.19
N VAL A 262 -0.64 -3.77 -3.52
CA VAL A 262 -1.50 -2.58 -3.39
C VAL A 262 -0.72 -1.37 -3.91
N ALA A 263 -1.32 -0.58 -4.80
CA ALA A 263 -0.67 0.62 -5.33
C ALA A 263 -1.69 1.72 -5.70
N ALA A 264 -1.19 2.95 -5.83
CA ALA A 264 -2.01 4.11 -6.18
C ALA A 264 -2.67 3.94 -7.56
N GLY A 265 -4.00 3.92 -7.59
CA GLY A 265 -4.78 3.97 -8.85
C GLY A 265 -4.70 5.32 -9.57
N GLY A 266 -4.22 6.36 -8.89
CA GLY A 266 -4.06 7.71 -9.41
C GLY A 266 -5.37 8.51 -9.46
N ASP A 267 -5.23 9.83 -9.51
CA ASP A 267 -6.32 10.77 -9.80
C ASP A 267 -6.51 10.96 -11.31
N ASP A 268 -7.27 11.96 -11.76
CA ASP A 268 -7.41 12.26 -13.20
C ASP A 268 -6.22 13.03 -13.81
N SER A 269 -5.13 13.19 -13.06
CA SER A 269 -3.89 13.75 -13.61
C SER A 269 -3.12 12.73 -14.46
N LYS A 270 -2.29 13.24 -15.37
CA LYS A 270 -1.53 12.45 -16.35
C LYS A 270 -0.32 11.68 -15.78
N TYR A 271 -0.05 11.75 -14.47
CA TYR A 271 1.25 11.32 -13.93
C TYR A 271 1.22 10.50 -12.62
N LYS A 272 0.07 10.26 -11.99
CA LYS A 272 -0.03 9.69 -10.62
C LYS A 272 -0.31 8.18 -10.56
N PHE A 273 0.20 7.41 -11.51
CA PHE A 273 0.01 5.96 -11.64
C PHE A 273 1.31 5.13 -11.61
N ALA A 274 2.46 5.78 -11.47
CA ALA A 274 3.75 5.13 -11.74
C ALA A 274 4.07 3.97 -10.77
N ASP A 275 3.65 4.07 -9.51
CA ASP A 275 3.82 3.01 -8.52
C ASP A 275 2.99 1.76 -8.92
N ALA A 276 1.79 1.92 -9.48
CA ALA A 276 0.97 0.80 -9.99
C ALA A 276 1.57 0.13 -11.24
N LEU A 277 2.25 0.89 -12.11
CA LEU A 277 3.00 0.30 -13.25
C LEU A 277 4.10 -0.63 -12.76
N VAL A 278 4.89 -0.18 -11.79
CA VAL A 278 5.95 -0.96 -11.14
C VAL A 278 5.35 -2.19 -10.44
N ALA A 279 4.30 -1.99 -9.65
CA ALA A 279 3.60 -3.05 -8.94
C ALA A 279 3.05 -4.13 -9.89
N SER A 280 2.55 -3.74 -11.07
CA SER A 280 1.99 -4.69 -12.04
C SER A 280 3.01 -5.73 -12.55
N ALA A 281 4.28 -5.34 -12.69
CA ALA A 281 5.34 -6.24 -13.14
C ALA A 281 5.71 -7.28 -12.08
N VAL A 282 5.78 -6.87 -10.81
CA VAL A 282 6.07 -7.79 -9.69
C VAL A 282 4.84 -8.64 -9.33
N ALA A 283 3.64 -8.08 -9.33
CA ALA A 283 2.40 -8.84 -9.17
C ALA A 283 2.26 -9.91 -10.26
N GLY A 284 2.48 -9.54 -11.52
CA GLY A 284 2.47 -10.47 -12.65
C GLY A 284 3.54 -11.58 -12.56
N LYS A 285 4.73 -11.26 -12.02
CA LYS A 285 5.78 -12.25 -11.72
C LYS A 285 5.26 -13.30 -10.75
N ASP A 286 4.69 -12.88 -9.63
CA ASP A 286 4.30 -13.75 -8.52
C ASP A 286 2.93 -14.41 -8.72
N GLY A 287 2.22 -14.06 -9.80
CA GLY A 287 0.85 -14.51 -10.08
C GLY A 287 -0.21 -13.82 -9.21
N ALA A 288 0.15 -12.70 -8.59
CA ALA A 288 -0.63 -12.02 -7.55
C ALA A 288 -1.62 -10.99 -8.12
N PRO A 289 -2.73 -10.70 -7.41
CA PRO A 289 -3.55 -9.53 -7.67
C PRO A 289 -2.75 -8.23 -7.49
N LEU A 290 -3.10 -7.22 -8.29
CA LEU A 290 -2.76 -5.82 -8.03
C LEU A 290 -4.07 -5.08 -7.74
N VAL A 291 -4.28 -4.71 -6.48
CA VAL A 291 -5.41 -3.91 -6.03
C VAL A 291 -5.04 -2.43 -6.11
N LEU A 292 -5.87 -1.63 -6.78
CA LEU A 292 -5.73 -0.18 -6.84
C LEU A 292 -6.45 0.43 -5.62
N ASN A 293 -5.74 1.24 -4.83
CA ASN A 293 -6.30 1.98 -3.69
C ASN A 293 -5.58 3.33 -3.53
N GLY A 294 -5.88 4.12 -2.50
CA GLY A 294 -5.18 5.33 -2.11
C GLY A 294 -5.41 6.52 -3.04
N LEU A 295 -4.34 7.15 -3.53
CA LEU A 295 -4.43 8.41 -4.27
C LEU A 295 -5.38 8.28 -5.47
N GLY A 296 -6.52 8.99 -5.40
CA GLY A 296 -7.59 8.97 -6.39
C GLY A 296 -8.88 8.25 -5.95
N THR A 297 -8.86 7.43 -4.90
CA THR A 297 -10.08 6.81 -4.36
C THR A 297 -10.96 7.83 -3.65
N ASN A 298 -12.27 7.68 -3.80
CA ASN A 298 -13.24 8.19 -2.82
C ASN A 298 -13.33 7.22 -1.61
N THR A 299 -14.11 7.57 -0.59
CA THR A 299 -14.27 6.77 0.63
C THR A 299 -14.80 5.35 0.35
N GLU A 300 -15.76 5.21 -0.56
CA GLU A 300 -16.39 3.94 -0.91
C GLU A 300 -15.43 2.98 -1.62
N ASN A 301 -14.73 3.45 -2.66
CA ASN A 301 -13.72 2.66 -3.38
C ASN A 301 -12.56 2.26 -2.47
N ARG A 302 -12.14 3.12 -1.54
CA ARG A 302 -11.11 2.77 -0.53
C ARG A 302 -11.59 1.61 0.34
N LYS A 303 -12.83 1.70 0.84
CA LYS A 303 -13.46 0.66 1.66
C LYS A 303 -13.56 -0.65 0.88
N LEU A 304 -14.13 -0.64 -0.31
CA LEU A 304 -14.29 -1.81 -1.18
C LEU A 304 -12.95 -2.46 -1.53
N ALA A 305 -11.91 -1.66 -1.83
CA ALA A 305 -10.57 -2.19 -2.09
C ALA A 305 -9.94 -2.84 -0.86
N ASN A 306 -10.13 -2.27 0.33
CA ASN A 306 -9.65 -2.85 1.58
C ASN A 306 -10.44 -4.11 1.98
N GLU A 307 -11.76 -4.11 1.83
CA GLU A 307 -12.61 -5.31 2.03
C GLU A 307 -12.19 -6.43 1.07
N TYR A 308 -12.01 -6.12 -0.22
CA TYR A 308 -11.51 -7.08 -1.20
C TYR A 308 -10.16 -7.69 -0.80
N ILE A 309 -9.22 -6.91 -0.27
CA ILE A 309 -7.96 -7.46 0.24
C ILE A 309 -8.22 -8.33 1.47
N LYS A 310 -8.95 -7.82 2.47
CA LYS A 310 -9.21 -8.49 3.76
C LYS A 310 -9.94 -9.84 3.58
N ASP A 311 -10.88 -9.92 2.66
CA ASP A 311 -11.71 -11.12 2.41
C ASP A 311 -10.97 -12.23 1.65
N ASN A 312 -9.99 -11.86 0.83
CA ASN A 312 -9.20 -12.81 0.04
C ASN A 312 -7.82 -13.13 0.64
N MET A 313 -7.45 -12.48 1.75
CA MET A 313 -6.15 -12.65 2.40
C MET A 313 -6.03 -14.02 3.10
N THR A 314 -5.06 -14.83 2.70
CA THR A 314 -4.75 -16.12 3.36
C THR A 314 -4.01 -15.90 4.70
N LYS A 315 -3.98 -16.94 5.56
CA LYS A 315 -3.30 -16.88 6.87
C LYS A 315 -1.77 -16.64 6.78
N ASP A 316 -1.20 -16.88 5.61
CA ASP A 316 0.21 -16.71 5.26
C ASP A 316 0.47 -15.59 4.23
N ALA A 317 -0.54 -14.75 3.95
CA ALA A 317 -0.47 -13.78 2.87
C ALA A 317 0.47 -12.60 3.13
N LYS A 318 1.28 -12.27 2.13
CA LYS A 318 2.11 -11.07 2.10
C LYS A 318 1.40 -9.96 1.32
N VAL A 319 0.92 -8.93 2.03
CA VAL A 319 0.38 -7.71 1.40
C VAL A 319 1.52 -6.70 1.21
N THR A 320 1.85 -6.39 -0.05
CA THR A 320 2.93 -5.45 -0.40
C THR A 320 2.36 -4.14 -0.93
N ILE A 321 2.50 -3.08 -0.14
CA ILE A 321 2.12 -1.71 -0.53
C ILE A 321 3.28 -1.09 -1.33
N VAL A 322 3.05 -0.77 -2.60
CA VAL A 322 4.02 -0.11 -3.47
C VAL A 322 3.73 1.40 -3.53
N GLY A 323 4.65 2.21 -3.01
CA GLY A 323 4.54 3.67 -2.96
C GLY A 323 4.66 4.27 -1.55
N GLY A 324 4.95 5.56 -1.51
CA GLY A 324 5.05 6.34 -0.26
C GLY A 324 3.69 6.71 0.34
N GLY A 325 3.70 7.35 1.51
CA GLY A 325 2.48 7.77 2.24
C GLY A 325 1.56 8.72 1.46
N ALA A 326 2.12 9.50 0.53
CA ALA A 326 1.35 10.37 -0.37
C ALA A 326 0.65 9.61 -1.54
N SER A 327 1.00 8.34 -1.76
CA SER A 327 0.40 7.45 -2.77
C SER A 327 -0.63 6.51 -2.13
N ILE A 328 -0.26 5.85 -1.03
CA ILE A 328 -1.15 5.02 -0.19
C ILE A 328 -0.99 5.54 1.23
N ASP A 329 -2.06 6.10 1.81
CA ASP A 329 -2.04 6.69 3.14
C ASP A 329 -1.89 5.66 4.28
N ALA A 330 -1.66 6.15 5.51
CA ALA A 330 -1.44 5.30 6.68
C ALA A 330 -2.71 4.61 7.19
N PHE A 331 -3.90 5.14 6.89
CA PHE A 331 -5.17 4.52 7.28
C PHE A 331 -5.38 3.21 6.49
N ILE A 332 -5.13 3.24 5.17
CA ILE A 332 -5.16 2.02 4.34
C ILE A 332 -4.17 0.97 4.86
N GLU A 333 -2.94 1.37 5.20
CA GLU A 333 -1.94 0.44 5.74
C GLU A 333 -2.35 -0.14 7.10
N SER A 334 -2.91 0.69 7.99
CA SER A 334 -3.36 0.28 9.32
C SER A 334 -4.54 -0.71 9.27
N GLU A 335 -5.55 -0.50 8.41
CA GLU A 335 -6.65 -1.46 8.23
C GLU A 335 -6.15 -2.85 7.79
N LEU A 336 -5.19 -2.88 6.87
CA LEU A 336 -4.61 -4.12 6.36
C LEU A 336 -3.75 -4.82 7.44
N MET A 337 -2.97 -4.05 8.21
CA MET A 337 -2.20 -4.56 9.35
C MET A 337 -3.10 -5.16 10.43
N GLY A 338 -4.22 -4.50 10.76
CA GLY A 338 -5.20 -5.00 11.73
C GLY A 338 -5.76 -6.37 11.32
N LYS A 339 -6.18 -6.53 10.05
CA LYS A 339 -6.65 -7.84 9.55
C LYS A 339 -5.55 -8.90 9.57
N ALA A 340 -4.33 -8.56 9.18
CA ALA A 340 -3.20 -9.50 9.24
C ALA A 340 -2.92 -9.95 10.69
N GLN A 341 -3.02 -9.05 11.66
CA GLN A 341 -2.91 -9.37 13.08
C GLN A 341 -4.04 -10.31 13.56
N ILE A 342 -5.29 -10.06 13.18
CA ILE A 342 -6.44 -10.93 13.49
C ILE A 342 -6.22 -12.36 12.95
N LEU A 343 -5.84 -12.51 11.68
CA LEU A 343 -5.51 -13.81 11.08
C LEU A 343 -4.39 -14.53 11.83
N ASN A 344 -3.36 -13.79 12.26
CA ASN A 344 -2.21 -14.31 13.00
C ASN A 344 -2.52 -14.71 14.45
N LEU A 345 -3.61 -14.19 15.03
CA LEU A 345 -4.12 -14.58 16.34
C LEU A 345 -5.10 -15.77 16.26
N GLY A 346 -5.58 -16.11 15.05
CA GLY A 346 -6.54 -17.19 14.84
C GLY A 346 -7.95 -16.87 15.33
N VAL A 347 -8.27 -15.60 15.54
CA VAL A 347 -9.62 -15.12 15.87
C VAL A 347 -10.42 -15.07 14.56
N GLU A 348 -11.58 -15.73 14.53
CA GLU A 348 -12.50 -15.63 13.38
C GLU A 348 -13.21 -14.27 13.41
N ASP A 349 -13.43 -13.66 12.23
CA ASP A 349 -14.27 -12.46 12.13
C ASP A 349 -15.69 -12.83 12.57
N SER A 350 -16.11 -12.33 13.72
CA SER A 350 -17.53 -12.19 14.03
C SER A 350 -18.12 -11.20 13.03
N LYS A 351 -18.75 -11.72 11.98
CA LYS A 351 -19.56 -10.91 11.06
C LYS A 351 -20.71 -10.30 11.84
N GLU A 352 -20.61 -9.00 12.15
CA GLU A 352 -21.76 -8.24 12.61
C GLU A 352 -22.71 -8.04 11.42
N ASP A 353 -23.77 -8.84 11.36
CA ASP A 353 -24.95 -8.54 10.54
C ASP A 353 -25.65 -7.30 11.11
N SER A 354 -25.20 -6.11 10.70
CA SER A 354 -25.86 -4.84 11.00
C SER A 354 -27.12 -4.66 10.14
N LYS A 355 -28.12 -5.50 10.39
CA LYS A 355 -29.48 -5.42 9.83
C LYS A 355 -30.55 -5.79 10.86
N GLU A 356 -30.70 -4.94 11.87
CA GLU A 356 -31.95 -4.76 12.65
C GLU A 356 -31.69 -3.67 13.71
N ASP A 357 -31.96 -2.39 13.37
CA ASP A 357 -32.30 -1.30 14.35
C ASP A 357 -32.56 0.07 13.66
N GLU A 358 -33.35 0.12 12.57
CA GLU A 358 -33.86 1.40 11.99
C GLU A 358 -35.35 1.68 12.29
N ASP A 359 -36.09 0.75 12.90
CA ASP A 359 -37.55 0.80 13.01
C ASP A 359 -38.10 1.20 14.40
N LYS A 360 -37.45 2.13 15.12
CA LYS A 360 -37.94 2.66 16.42
C LYS A 360 -37.77 4.17 16.70
N ILE A 361 -37.66 5.04 15.68
CA ILE A 361 -37.79 6.51 15.88
C ILE A 361 -38.68 7.16 14.82
N GLN A 362 -39.95 6.73 14.73
CA GLN A 362 -41.05 7.55 14.21
C GLN A 362 -42.35 7.28 14.96
N ASP A 363 -42.52 7.93 16.12
CA ASP A 363 -43.84 8.49 16.44
C ASP A 363 -43.75 9.63 17.46
N ASN A 364 -44.83 10.41 17.58
CA ASN A 364 -45.01 11.57 18.46
C ASN A 364 -44.27 12.86 18.08
N ASN A 365 -44.72 13.49 16.99
CA ASN A 365 -44.81 14.94 16.96
C ASN A 365 -46.07 15.39 16.17
N LYS A 366 -47.22 15.42 16.86
CA LYS A 366 -48.42 16.12 16.41
C LYS A 366 -49.09 16.85 17.58
N GLU A 367 -49.17 18.17 17.40
CA GLU A 367 -50.22 19.07 17.88
C GLU A 367 -50.60 19.03 19.37
N GLN A 368 -50.28 20.11 20.09
CA GLN A 368 -51.34 21.08 20.38
C GLN A 368 -50.79 22.49 20.65
N VAL A 369 -51.44 23.47 20.01
CA VAL A 369 -51.31 24.91 20.30
C VAL A 369 -52.55 25.33 21.08
N THR A 370 -52.36 26.01 22.21
CA THR A 370 -53.38 26.92 22.78
C THR A 370 -52.73 28.18 23.33
N ASP A 371 -53.44 29.29 23.11
CA ASP A 371 -53.09 30.69 23.34
C ASP A 371 -53.23 31.12 24.82
N GLY A 372 -52.70 32.29 25.24
CA GLY A 372 -52.90 32.72 26.65
C GLY A 372 -52.09 33.86 27.29
N ASN A 373 -51.53 34.81 26.53
CA ASN A 373 -51.18 36.21 26.89
C ASN A 373 -51.23 36.74 28.37
N LYS A 374 -50.14 37.38 28.86
CA LYS A 374 -50.05 38.70 29.59
C LYS A 374 -49.10 38.84 30.81
N ASP A 375 -48.31 39.91 30.73
CA ASP A 375 -47.95 40.95 31.72
C ASP A 375 -47.51 40.61 33.17
N GLY A 376 -46.36 41.16 33.60
CA GLY A 376 -45.97 41.26 35.03
C GLY A 376 -44.49 41.55 35.27
N GLU A 377 -44.16 42.66 35.94
CA GLU A 377 -42.78 43.10 36.22
C GLU A 377 -42.22 42.56 37.56
N ASP A 378 -40.90 42.64 37.63
CA ASP A 378 -40.08 43.06 38.79
C ASP A 378 -39.47 42.05 39.79
N GLN A 379 -38.15 42.25 39.95
CA GLN A 379 -37.25 42.00 41.09
C GLN A 379 -37.50 40.85 42.08
N ASN A 380 -36.48 39.98 42.18
CA ASN A 380 -35.71 39.97 43.42
C ASN A 380 -34.23 39.58 43.21
N LYS A 381 -33.34 40.32 43.88
CA LYS A 381 -31.94 39.91 44.11
C LYS A 381 -31.89 39.19 45.44
N GLU A 382 -31.12 38.11 45.53
CA GLU A 382 -30.44 37.80 46.79
C GLU A 382 -29.05 37.25 46.49
N ASP A 383 -28.05 37.96 47.00
CA ASP A 383 -26.64 37.60 46.86
C ASP A 383 -26.33 36.37 47.72
N ASN A 384 -25.72 35.33 47.15
CA ASN A 384 -24.94 34.39 47.94
C ASN A 384 -23.61 34.08 47.27
N LYS A 385 -22.60 34.81 47.72
CA LYS A 385 -21.26 34.88 47.12
C LYS A 385 -20.31 33.94 47.86
N ILE A 386 -20.17 32.71 47.37
CA ILE A 386 -19.18 31.76 47.88
C ILE A 386 -18.18 31.41 46.78
N VAL A 387 -17.03 32.10 46.86
CA VAL A 387 -15.66 31.67 46.51
C VAL A 387 -15.45 30.85 45.23
N GLU A 388 -14.69 31.42 44.29
CA GLU A 388 -14.07 30.66 43.20
C GLU A 388 -13.15 29.56 43.75
N ASP A 389 -13.39 28.30 43.35
CA ASP A 389 -12.31 27.32 43.23
C ASP A 389 -12.09 27.02 41.75
N LYS A 390 -10.90 27.39 41.25
CA LYS A 390 -10.46 27.12 39.88
C LYS A 390 -9.63 25.85 39.90
N THR A 391 -10.28 24.73 39.60
CA THR A 391 -9.62 23.46 39.28
C THR A 391 -9.85 23.09 37.82
N ASP A 392 -8.79 22.59 37.18
CA ASP A 392 -8.67 22.48 35.73
C ASP A 392 -9.71 21.54 35.10
N LYS A 393 -10.43 22.04 34.08
CA LYS A 393 -11.13 21.17 33.14
C LYS A 393 -10.18 20.85 31.99
N GLU A 394 -9.57 19.68 32.03
CA GLU A 394 -9.00 19.08 30.82
C GLU A 394 -10.13 18.82 29.81
N ASP A 395 -10.01 19.40 28.61
CA ASP A 395 -10.87 19.04 27.47
C ASP A 395 -10.60 17.59 27.07
N LYS A 396 -11.37 16.67 27.67
CA LYS A 396 -11.44 15.28 27.22
C LYS A 396 -12.21 15.20 25.92
N GLN A 397 -11.50 15.45 24.83
CA GLN A 397 -11.95 15.13 23.48
C GLN A 397 -12.32 13.64 23.44
N GLU A 398 -13.55 13.35 23.03
CA GLU A 398 -14.04 11.98 22.92
C GLU A 398 -13.23 11.22 21.87
N VAL A 399 -12.81 9.99 22.21
CA VAL A 399 -11.98 9.17 21.33
C VAL A 399 -12.87 8.52 20.28
N LYS A 400 -12.58 8.79 19.01
CA LYS A 400 -13.26 8.21 17.86
C LYS A 400 -13.21 6.68 17.93
N GLN A 401 -14.33 6.01 17.59
CA GLN A 401 -14.36 4.55 17.47
C GLN A 401 -13.27 4.08 16.49
N GLY A 402 -12.47 3.09 16.90
CA GLY A 402 -11.34 2.57 16.12
C GLY A 402 -10.03 3.37 16.24
N PHE A 403 -9.96 4.36 17.14
CA PHE A 403 -8.73 5.09 17.46
C PHE A 403 -8.33 4.91 18.92
N ILE A 404 -7.06 5.17 19.22
CA ILE A 404 -6.59 5.45 20.59
C ILE A 404 -6.46 6.96 20.80
N GLY A 405 -6.74 7.44 22.00
CA GLY A 405 -6.54 8.85 22.33
C GLY A 405 -5.09 9.16 22.70
N VAL A 406 -4.75 10.44 22.58
CA VAL A 406 -3.51 11.01 23.10
C VAL A 406 -3.84 11.68 24.42
N SER A 407 -3.56 11.02 25.54
CA SER A 407 -3.90 11.53 26.89
C SER A 407 -3.30 12.92 27.10
N LYS A 408 -1.98 13.05 26.87
CA LYS A 408 -1.22 14.25 27.23
C LYS A 408 -0.19 14.63 26.18
N ILE A 409 -0.02 15.93 25.95
CA ILE A 409 1.10 16.52 25.24
C ILE A 409 1.58 17.71 26.08
N GLU A 410 2.86 17.75 26.45
CA GLU A 410 3.43 18.83 27.25
C GLU A 410 4.88 19.17 26.86
N ALA A 411 5.30 20.43 27.04
CA ALA A 411 6.70 20.80 26.93
C ALA A 411 7.43 20.45 28.24
N SER A 412 8.44 19.58 28.15
CA SER A 412 9.26 19.08 29.26
C SER A 412 10.55 19.91 29.38
N GLY A 413 10.38 21.24 29.42
CA GLY A 413 11.47 22.24 29.36
C GLY A 413 11.81 22.69 27.94
N LEU A 414 12.85 23.54 27.80
CA LEU A 414 13.19 24.28 26.56
C LEU A 414 13.61 23.45 25.33
N LYS A 415 13.75 22.13 25.49
CA LYS A 415 14.27 21.21 24.47
C LYS A 415 13.42 19.98 24.21
N GLU A 416 12.32 19.81 24.94
CA GLU A 416 11.66 18.50 25.01
C GLU A 416 10.15 18.64 24.94
N ILE A 417 9.51 17.76 24.18
CA ILE A 417 8.06 17.52 24.23
C ILE A 417 7.85 16.08 24.68
N LYS A 418 6.93 15.90 25.62
CA LYS A 418 6.45 14.60 26.08
C LYS A 418 5.05 14.37 25.54
N VAL A 419 4.85 13.23 24.89
CA VAL A 419 3.55 12.75 24.37
C VAL A 419 3.19 11.47 25.10
N VAL A 420 1.96 11.35 25.59
CA VAL A 420 1.44 10.17 26.30
C VAL A 420 0.16 9.70 25.60
N PHE A 421 0.12 8.41 25.26
CA PHE A 421 -1.02 7.74 24.62
C PHE A 421 -1.87 6.98 25.64
N ASP A 422 -3.17 6.86 25.38
CA ASP A 422 -4.10 6.12 26.25
C ASP A 422 -3.77 4.62 26.29
N GLU A 423 -3.23 4.08 25.19
CA GLU A 423 -2.78 2.71 25.05
C GLU A 423 -1.27 2.61 24.82
N LYS A 424 -0.73 1.39 24.97
CA LYS A 424 0.65 1.11 24.55
C LYS A 424 0.78 1.23 23.04
N VAL A 425 1.85 1.84 22.54
CA VAL A 425 2.10 2.09 21.12
C VAL A 425 3.32 1.32 20.59
N THR A 426 3.33 1.06 19.28
CA THR A 426 4.41 0.35 18.60
C THR A 426 5.60 1.26 18.36
N LYS A 427 6.77 0.89 18.89
CA LYS A 427 8.03 1.66 18.84
C LYS A 427 8.37 2.24 17.47
N SER A 428 8.27 1.44 16.40
CA SER A 428 8.59 1.87 15.03
C SER A 428 7.71 3.05 14.57
N SER A 429 6.43 3.06 14.93
CA SER A 429 5.53 4.18 14.62
C SER A 429 5.75 5.35 15.59
N ALA A 430 5.90 5.07 16.88
CA ALA A 430 6.03 6.08 17.92
C ALA A 430 7.31 6.94 17.80
N GLU A 431 8.42 6.35 17.31
CA GLU A 431 9.71 7.04 17.10
C GLU A 431 9.87 7.62 15.68
N THR A 432 8.80 7.64 14.85
CA THR A 432 8.86 8.22 13.50
C THR A 432 8.59 9.73 13.50
N SER A 433 9.61 10.53 13.18
CA SER A 433 9.54 11.99 13.31
C SER A 433 8.43 12.64 12.49
N ILE A 434 8.22 12.20 11.24
CA ILE A 434 7.23 12.78 10.31
C ILE A 434 5.76 12.51 10.71
N TYR A 435 5.51 11.80 11.81
CA TYR A 435 4.18 11.58 12.38
C TYR A 435 3.77 12.65 13.39
N TYR A 436 4.66 13.62 13.61
CA TYR A 436 4.45 14.78 14.47
C TYR A 436 4.74 16.05 13.67
N GLU A 437 4.04 17.14 13.99
CA GLU A 437 4.28 18.45 13.39
C GLU A 437 4.56 19.51 14.47
N ILE A 438 5.38 20.50 14.11
CA ILE A 438 5.52 21.75 14.88
C ILE A 438 5.34 22.95 13.94
N ASP A 439 4.46 23.88 14.33
CA ASP A 439 4.02 25.02 13.54
C ASP A 439 3.55 24.66 12.10
N GLY A 440 2.91 23.49 11.94
CA GLY A 440 2.41 22.99 10.65
C GLY A 440 3.50 22.46 9.70
N LYS A 441 4.60 21.95 10.24
CA LYS A 441 5.68 21.27 9.51
C LYS A 441 6.06 19.97 10.20
N ASP A 442 6.22 18.90 9.42
CA ASP A 442 6.72 17.61 9.88
C ASP A 442 8.03 17.76 10.65
N LEU A 443 8.19 17.02 11.75
CA LEU A 443 9.49 16.89 12.42
C LEU A 443 10.45 16.02 11.60
N THR A 444 11.73 16.29 11.78
CA THR A 444 12.81 15.66 11.00
C THR A 444 13.97 15.24 11.89
N TYR A 445 14.56 14.07 11.60
CA TYR A 445 15.67 13.51 12.38
C TYR A 445 16.96 14.35 12.37
N ASP A 446 17.12 15.32 11.45
CA ASP A 446 18.20 16.29 11.53
C ASP A 446 18.02 17.27 12.71
N LYS A 447 16.79 17.49 13.20
CA LYS A 447 16.44 18.50 14.22
C LYS A 447 15.91 17.95 15.55
N SER A 448 15.35 16.75 15.54
CA SER A 448 14.76 16.13 16.73
C SER A 448 15.01 14.62 16.77
N ASP A 449 15.34 14.11 17.95
CA ASP A 449 15.44 12.69 18.26
C ASP A 449 14.18 12.27 19.03
N LEU A 450 13.64 11.08 18.73
CA LEU A 450 12.41 10.56 19.34
C LEU A 450 12.69 9.22 20.03
N LYS A 451 12.15 9.06 21.24
CA LYS A 451 12.33 7.84 22.04
C LYS A 451 11.04 7.44 22.75
N LEU A 452 10.56 6.22 22.48
CA LEU A 452 9.52 5.57 23.28
C LEU A 452 10.15 5.04 24.57
N LEU A 453 9.52 5.31 25.71
CA LEU A 453 9.97 4.83 27.02
C LEU A 453 9.50 3.39 27.29
N ASP A 454 10.06 2.78 28.33
CA ASP A 454 9.80 1.38 28.71
C ASP A 454 8.35 1.11 29.19
N ASP A 455 7.57 2.17 29.46
CA ASP A 455 6.12 2.07 29.69
C ASP A 455 5.34 1.74 28.41
N GLU A 456 5.98 1.89 27.25
CA GLU A 456 5.45 1.77 25.90
C GLU A 456 4.27 2.72 25.59
N LYS A 457 4.09 3.77 26.40
CA LYS A 457 3.02 4.78 26.27
C LYS A 457 3.54 6.22 26.12
N THR A 458 4.76 6.48 26.59
CA THR A 458 5.35 7.82 26.60
C THR A 458 6.41 7.95 25.52
N VAL A 459 6.22 8.90 24.59
CA VAL A 459 7.28 9.33 23.66
C VAL A 459 7.88 10.63 24.16
N ILE A 460 9.21 10.65 24.24
CA ILE A 460 10.02 11.84 24.45
C ILE A 460 10.59 12.29 23.11
N ILE A 461 10.38 13.56 22.78
CA ILE A 461 10.88 14.22 21.58
C ILE A 461 11.87 15.28 22.01
N THR A 462 13.17 15.04 21.80
CA THR A 462 14.25 15.95 22.18
C THR A 462 14.74 16.72 20.95
N PHE A 463 14.64 18.03 20.99
CA PHE A 463 15.12 18.94 19.94
C PHE A 463 16.62 19.23 20.14
N LYS A 464 17.35 19.39 19.03
CA LYS A 464 18.81 19.63 19.09
C LYS A 464 19.14 21.09 19.46
N GLU A 465 18.26 22.02 19.11
CA GLU A 465 18.34 23.44 19.50
C GLU A 465 17.32 23.76 20.61
N GLU A 466 17.62 24.77 21.42
CA GLU A 466 16.72 25.24 22.49
C GLU A 466 15.70 26.23 21.94
N PHE A 467 14.43 26.04 22.30
CA PHE A 467 13.43 27.09 22.15
C PHE A 467 13.68 28.19 23.19
N LYS A 468 13.47 29.44 22.81
CA LYS A 468 13.57 30.55 23.76
C LYS A 468 12.45 30.44 24.80
N LYS A 469 12.77 30.68 26.08
CA LYS A 469 11.78 30.71 27.16
C LYS A 469 10.61 31.64 26.84
N GLY A 470 9.39 31.17 27.09
CA GLY A 470 8.13 31.84 26.75
C GLY A 470 7.69 31.68 25.28
N THR A 471 8.41 30.93 24.44
CA THR A 471 8.00 30.72 23.05
C THR A 471 6.78 29.80 22.98
N LYS A 472 5.74 30.26 22.27
CA LYS A 472 4.57 29.46 21.88
C LYS A 472 4.84 28.68 20.59
N LYS A 473 4.39 27.43 20.55
CA LYS A 473 4.44 26.54 19.38
C LYS A 473 3.15 25.73 19.28
N ARG A 474 2.61 25.57 18.06
CA ARG A 474 1.57 24.56 17.83
C ARG A 474 2.23 23.22 17.56
N PHE A 475 1.92 22.22 18.37
CA PHE A 475 2.42 20.86 18.20
C PHE A 475 1.25 19.91 17.93
N LYS A 476 1.41 19.01 16.97
CA LYS A 476 0.39 18.05 16.56
C LYS A 476 0.94 16.62 16.54
N VAL A 477 0.19 15.70 17.15
CA VAL A 477 0.23 14.27 16.81
C VAL A 477 -0.69 14.07 15.61
N LYS A 478 -0.17 13.56 14.49
CA LYS A 478 -0.95 13.39 13.25
C LYS A 478 -1.85 12.15 13.33
N GLU A 479 -3.09 12.28 12.89
CA GLU A 479 -4.06 11.16 12.86
C GLU A 479 -3.57 10.00 11.99
N GLY A 480 -3.80 8.77 12.43
CA GLY A 480 -3.64 7.58 11.57
C GLY A 480 -2.25 6.95 11.57
N TYR A 481 -1.23 7.61 12.14
CA TYR A 481 0.17 7.18 11.95
C TYR A 481 0.78 6.37 13.10
N ILE A 482 0.43 6.69 14.36
CA ILE A 482 1.01 6.04 15.54
C ILE A 482 0.10 4.91 15.98
N GLN A 483 0.59 3.68 15.98
CA GLN A 483 -0.26 2.49 16.17
C GLN A 483 -0.22 1.98 17.60
N ALA A 484 -1.37 1.59 18.13
CA ALA A 484 -1.49 0.80 19.35
C ALA A 484 -0.82 -0.57 19.20
N LYS A 485 0.02 -0.96 20.16
CA LYS A 485 0.79 -2.20 20.17
C LYS A 485 -0.09 -3.46 20.22
N ASN A 486 -1.26 -3.36 20.86
CA ASN A 486 -2.14 -4.50 21.10
C ASN A 486 -3.28 -4.59 20.06
N THR A 487 -3.94 -3.46 19.76
CA THR A 487 -5.13 -3.40 18.90
C THR A 487 -4.81 -3.01 17.45
N GLY A 488 -3.62 -2.47 17.18
CA GLY A 488 -3.26 -1.89 15.88
C GLY A 488 -3.92 -0.54 15.58
N TYR A 489 -4.88 -0.10 16.41
CA TYR A 489 -5.63 1.14 16.21
C TYR A 489 -4.72 2.36 16.21
N PRO A 490 -4.90 3.30 15.27
CA PRO A 490 -4.10 4.50 15.20
C PRO A 490 -4.45 5.50 16.31
N ALA A 491 -3.49 6.36 16.66
CA ALA A 491 -3.74 7.55 17.46
C ALA A 491 -4.62 8.55 16.68
N GLN A 492 -5.62 9.09 17.37
CA GLN A 492 -6.42 10.23 16.92
C GLN A 492 -5.55 11.49 16.83
N GLU A 493 -5.92 12.45 15.96
CA GLU A 493 -5.26 13.76 15.98
C GLU A 493 -5.41 14.43 17.35
N LYS A 494 -4.30 14.96 17.88
CA LYS A 494 -4.32 15.94 18.98
C LYS A 494 -3.33 17.05 18.68
N GLU A 495 -3.85 18.26 18.55
CA GLU A 495 -3.06 19.50 18.43
C GLU A 495 -3.17 20.31 19.73
N VAL A 496 -2.06 20.87 20.18
CA VAL A 496 -1.98 21.74 21.36
C VAL A 496 -1.06 22.93 21.11
N GLU A 497 -1.32 24.06 21.76
CA GLU A 497 -0.34 25.14 21.87
C GLU A 497 0.53 24.91 23.12
N LEU A 498 1.83 24.72 22.91
CA LEU A 498 2.83 24.54 23.96
C LEU A 498 3.59 25.84 24.23
N ILE A 499 3.87 26.10 25.50
CA ILE A 499 4.77 27.19 25.95
C ILE A 499 6.04 26.54 26.51
N PHE A 500 7.18 26.81 25.88
CA PHE A 500 8.49 26.33 26.33
C PHE A 500 9.01 27.23 27.45
N ASN A 501 9.23 26.67 28.65
CA ASN A 501 9.57 27.42 29.88
C ASN A 501 10.87 26.96 30.55
#